data_AF-T1F6F2-F1
#
_entry.id   AF-T1F6F2-F1
#
_cell.length_a   1.000
_cell.length_b   1.000
_cell.length_c   1.000
_cell.angle_alpha   90.00
_cell.angle_beta   90.00
_cell.angle_gamma   90.00
#
_symmetry.space_group_name_H-M   'P 1'
#
loop_
_entity.id
_entity.type
_entity.pdbx_description
1 polymer ?
#
loop_
_entity_poly.entity_id
_entity_poly.type
_entity_poly.pdbx_seq_one_letter_code
_entity_poly.pdbx_strand_id
1 'polypeptide(L)'
;MISDLMSRSVNDSNLNTAFKELKPEKRLINILYDEVQLKSVLRFTAGHVVGHAENQPEKLTTSALAFELVCHYGGPRFTIRITDANSLKEYLLEVITTIKYCGGRPISIICDNCPLNQRMYKNQLPSKTPLGMTKLTQTAVFPKVQQRQSVPLVCQVFDNKTVAAFEMDNLEFQPGTVEFVKLITSWFKMMNVKDRYSYFKLKDDKREPWKFNYESFKKLEFICNVVSTRQDTGKRCHKLTKFTADAFVVTTKFNIAASTELLSDHNFRYVLPAVFSQDPREKFFRQARQRFGATPDEQDLEMLQDITTENTENLIQSNNCLKDKIIFVADFLTRQYHPHLGNDDADDAQDFTVSSDYTYHF
;
A
#
# COMPACT_ATOMS: atom_id res chain seq x y z
N MET A 1 -48.85 6.33 11.54
CA MET A 1 -48.89 6.49 13.00
C MET A 1 -47.47 6.24 13.49
N ILE A 2 -46.69 7.30 13.73
CA ILE A 2 -45.32 7.21 14.24
C ILE A 2 -45.46 7.10 15.75
N SER A 3 -45.21 5.92 16.31
CA SER A 3 -45.17 5.73 17.77
C SER A 3 -43.86 6.31 18.29
N ASP A 4 -43.96 7.44 18.96
CA ASP A 4 -42.85 8.18 19.54
C ASP A 4 -42.25 7.37 20.71
N LEU A 5 -41.07 6.79 20.51
CA LEU A 5 -40.33 6.02 21.52
C LEU A 5 -39.15 6.86 22.03
N MET A 6 -39.44 8.02 22.60
CA MET A 6 -38.42 8.85 23.23
C MET A 6 -37.95 8.19 24.55
N SER A 7 -36.65 7.90 24.60
CA SER A 7 -35.85 7.47 25.76
C SER A 7 -36.41 6.28 26.56
N ARG A 8 -36.17 5.04 26.13
CA ARG A 8 -36.45 3.85 26.98
C ARG A 8 -35.31 2.83 26.94
N SER A 9 -34.97 2.36 28.14
CA SER A 9 -33.95 1.35 28.44
C SER A 9 -34.29 -0.01 27.81
N VAL A 10 -33.24 -0.79 27.58
CA VAL A 10 -33.06 -2.01 26.74
C VAL A 10 -33.90 -3.24 27.16
N ASN A 11 -34.91 -3.08 28.02
CA ASN A 11 -35.89 -4.11 28.34
C ASN A 11 -37.20 -3.87 27.60
N ASP A 12 -37.17 -3.96 26.27
CA ASP A 12 -38.31 -3.58 25.45
C ASP A 12 -39.26 -4.76 25.19
N SER A 13 -40.10 -5.05 26.18
CA SER A 13 -41.24 -5.95 26.04
C SER A 13 -42.10 -5.60 24.81
N ASN A 14 -42.09 -4.33 24.39
CA ASN A 14 -42.81 -3.84 23.23
C ASN A 14 -42.21 -4.32 21.91
N LEU A 15 -40.88 -4.30 21.76
CA LEU A 15 -40.22 -4.78 20.54
C LEU A 15 -40.42 -6.30 20.37
N ASN A 16 -40.37 -7.04 21.48
CA ASN A 16 -40.66 -8.48 21.50
C ASN A 16 -42.12 -8.75 21.08
N THR A 17 -43.08 -8.04 21.64
CA THR A 17 -44.50 -8.14 21.24
C THR A 17 -44.69 -7.79 19.77
N ALA A 18 -44.09 -6.67 19.31
CA ALA A 18 -44.19 -6.23 17.93
C ALA A 18 -43.64 -7.29 16.95
N PHE A 19 -42.47 -7.87 17.22
CA PHE A 19 -41.92 -8.91 16.36
C PHE A 19 -42.69 -10.22 16.40
N LYS A 20 -43.32 -10.58 17.54
CA LYS A 20 -44.19 -11.76 17.63
C LYS A 20 -45.42 -11.63 16.72
N GLU A 21 -45.99 -10.43 16.60
CA GLU A 21 -47.15 -10.14 15.74
C GLU A 21 -46.80 -10.09 14.25
N LEU A 22 -45.53 -9.87 13.90
CA LEU A 22 -45.08 -9.88 12.51
C LEU A 22 -44.97 -11.30 11.95
N LYS A 23 -45.35 -11.45 10.67
CA LYS A 23 -45.05 -12.66 9.89
C LYS A 23 -43.54 -12.86 9.76
N PRO A 24 -43.06 -14.12 9.66
CA PRO A 24 -41.62 -14.43 9.64
C PRO A 24 -40.81 -13.63 8.60
N GLU A 25 -41.36 -13.42 7.40
CA GLU A 25 -40.73 -12.66 6.33
C GLU A 25 -40.54 -11.18 6.67
N LYS A 26 -41.40 -10.60 7.52
CA LYS A 26 -41.31 -9.20 7.96
C LYS A 26 -40.39 -9.00 9.16
N ARG A 27 -39.84 -10.09 9.72
CA ARG A 27 -38.85 -10.04 10.80
C ARG A 27 -37.43 -9.86 10.32
N LEU A 28 -37.19 -9.74 9.00
CA LEU A 28 -35.89 -9.34 8.47
C LEU A 28 -35.72 -7.83 8.65
N ILE A 29 -34.68 -7.41 9.37
CA ILE A 29 -34.50 -6.03 9.83
C ILE A 29 -33.24 -5.42 9.25
N ASN A 30 -33.38 -4.24 8.63
CA ASN A 30 -32.28 -3.34 8.32
C ASN A 30 -32.10 -2.37 9.50
N ILE A 31 -30.86 -2.22 9.96
CA ILE A 31 -30.50 -1.26 11.02
C ILE A 31 -29.95 -0.02 10.34
N LEU A 32 -30.65 1.10 10.44
CA LEU A 32 -30.20 2.41 9.97
C LEU A 32 -29.72 3.20 11.17
N TYR A 33 -28.62 3.92 11.03
CA TYR A 33 -28.22 4.87 12.05
C TYR A 33 -27.49 6.09 11.46
N ASP A 34 -27.68 7.24 12.10
CA ASP A 34 -27.11 8.52 11.64
C ASP A 34 -26.84 9.46 12.83
N GLU A 35 -25.95 10.43 12.61
CA GLU A 35 -25.68 11.51 13.56
C GLU A 35 -26.65 12.67 13.30
N VAL A 36 -27.55 12.91 14.25
CA VAL A 36 -28.51 14.01 14.20
C VAL A 36 -27.93 15.21 14.92
N GLN A 37 -27.84 16.35 14.23
CA GLN A 37 -27.47 17.62 14.86
C GLN A 37 -28.61 18.10 15.77
N LEU A 38 -28.25 18.36 17.03
CA LEU A 38 -29.17 18.85 18.05
C LEU A 38 -28.96 20.34 18.26
N LYS A 39 -30.05 21.05 18.54
CA LYS A 39 -29.96 22.43 18.99
C LYS A 39 -29.42 22.45 20.43
N SER A 40 -28.24 23.02 20.62
CA SER A 40 -27.55 23.11 21.92
C SER A 40 -28.33 23.96 22.91
N VAL A 41 -29.21 23.34 23.71
CA VAL A 41 -30.10 24.00 24.66
C VAL A 41 -30.26 23.13 25.90
N LEU A 42 -30.23 23.75 27.07
CA LEU A 42 -30.63 23.11 28.32
C LEU A 42 -32.14 23.12 28.46
N ARG A 43 -32.72 21.97 28.79
CA ARG A 43 -34.13 21.86 29.16
C ARG A 43 -34.25 21.29 30.56
N PHE A 44 -35.25 21.75 31.29
CA PHE A 44 -35.62 21.18 32.57
C PHE A 44 -36.91 20.39 32.41
N THR A 45 -36.84 19.07 32.60
CA THR A 45 -37.99 18.17 32.41
C THR A 45 -38.03 17.18 33.56
N ALA A 46 -39.21 17.00 34.18
CA ALA A 46 -39.45 16.01 35.23
C ALA A 46 -38.46 16.06 36.41
N GLY A 47 -38.00 17.25 36.80
CA GLY A 47 -37.06 17.43 37.92
C GLY A 47 -35.58 17.31 37.55
N HIS A 48 -35.25 17.09 36.28
CA HIS A 48 -33.89 16.92 35.80
C HIS A 48 -33.52 17.96 34.73
N VAL A 49 -32.26 18.40 34.75
CA VAL A 49 -31.66 19.22 33.68
C VAL A 49 -31.09 18.29 32.62
N VAL A 50 -31.54 18.44 31.38
CA VAL A 50 -31.09 17.67 30.21
C VAL A 50 -30.50 18.60 29.15
N GLY A 51 -29.60 18.09 28.31
CA GLY A 51 -28.96 18.84 27.24
C GLY A 51 -27.44 19.02 27.39
N HIS A 52 -26.83 18.45 28.43
CA HIS A 52 -25.37 18.32 28.53
C HIS A 52 -24.88 17.08 27.81
N ALA A 53 -23.69 17.18 27.22
CA ALA A 53 -23.02 16.08 26.55
C ALA A 53 -22.54 15.07 27.61
N GLU A 54 -22.88 13.79 27.42
CA GLU A 54 -22.58 12.75 28.40
C GLU A 54 -21.06 12.56 28.61
N ASN A 55 -20.28 12.80 27.55
CA ASN A 55 -18.82 12.74 27.56
C ASN A 55 -18.13 14.00 28.09
N GLN A 56 -18.81 15.14 28.08
CA GLN A 56 -18.31 16.43 28.55
C GLN A 56 -19.47 17.14 29.26
N PRO A 57 -19.73 16.81 30.53
CA PRO A 57 -20.87 17.33 31.28
C PRO A 57 -20.90 18.86 31.33
N GLU A 58 -19.73 19.50 31.23
CA GLU A 58 -19.58 20.96 31.12
C GLU A 58 -20.01 21.56 29.76
N LYS A 59 -20.30 20.76 28.74
CA LYS A 59 -20.71 21.23 27.41
C LYS A 59 -22.12 20.77 27.04
N LEU A 60 -22.76 21.56 26.18
CA LEU A 60 -24.07 21.21 25.63
C LEU A 60 -23.93 20.17 24.53
N THR A 61 -24.86 19.22 24.49
CA THR A 61 -24.96 18.22 23.43
C THR A 61 -25.31 18.89 22.12
N THR A 62 -24.44 18.76 21.12
CA THR A 62 -24.62 19.33 19.77
C THR A 62 -25.05 18.28 18.75
N SER A 63 -24.91 17.00 19.07
CA SER A 63 -25.29 15.89 18.20
C SER A 63 -25.62 14.63 18.99
N ALA A 64 -26.39 13.74 18.38
CA ALA A 64 -26.67 12.42 18.93
C ALA A 64 -26.82 11.38 17.82
N LEU A 65 -26.45 10.13 18.10
CA LEU A 65 -26.66 8.99 17.22
C LEU A 65 -28.08 8.48 17.37
N ALA A 66 -28.84 8.48 16.28
CA ALA A 66 -30.18 7.90 16.20
C ALA A 66 -30.14 6.54 15.50
N PHE A 67 -30.79 5.52 16.08
CA PHE A 67 -30.96 4.20 15.48
C PHE A 67 -32.40 3.95 15.07
N GLU A 68 -32.59 3.55 13.82
CA GLU A 68 -33.87 3.15 13.25
C GLU A 68 -33.83 1.71 12.72
N LEU A 69 -34.88 0.94 13.00
CA LEU A 69 -35.09 -0.39 12.45
C LEU A 69 -36.16 -0.36 11.37
N VAL A 70 -35.83 -0.96 10.23
CA VAL A 70 -36.73 -1.02 9.09
C VAL A 70 -36.91 -2.47 8.67
N CYS A 71 -38.16 -2.95 8.71
CA CYS A 71 -38.52 -4.25 8.15
C CYS A 71 -38.25 -4.29 6.65
N HIS A 72 -37.45 -5.25 6.19
CA HIS A 72 -36.98 -5.36 4.81
C HIS A 72 -38.12 -5.60 3.81
N TYR A 73 -39.05 -6.51 4.14
CA TYR A 73 -40.19 -6.85 3.27
C TYR A 73 -41.47 -6.07 3.63
N GLY A 74 -41.32 -4.80 4.00
CA GLY A 74 -42.41 -3.91 4.39
C GLY A 74 -42.98 -4.23 5.78
N GLY A 75 -43.25 -3.20 6.58
CA GLY A 75 -43.66 -3.35 7.97
C GLY A 75 -43.47 -2.06 8.77
N PRO A 76 -43.71 -2.10 10.09
CA PRO A 76 -43.46 -0.97 10.97
C PRO A 76 -41.96 -0.59 11.00
N ARG A 77 -41.71 0.69 11.24
CA ARG A 77 -40.37 1.24 11.49
C ARG A 77 -40.27 1.54 12.98
N PHE A 78 -39.12 1.26 13.58
CA PHE A 78 -38.91 1.44 15.02
C PHE A 78 -37.72 2.35 15.25
N THR A 79 -37.90 3.44 15.99
CA THR A 79 -36.76 4.21 16.51
C THR A 79 -36.39 3.62 17.86
N ILE A 80 -35.15 3.13 18.01
CA ILE A 80 -34.75 2.45 19.25
C ILE A 80 -34.11 3.42 20.24
N ARG A 81 -33.12 4.20 19.79
CA ARG A 81 -32.23 4.90 20.71
C ARG A 81 -31.64 6.15 20.08
N ILE A 82 -31.55 7.19 20.90
CA ILE A 82 -30.78 8.40 20.66
C ILE A 82 -29.72 8.45 21.75
N THR A 83 -28.43 8.35 21.40
CA THR A 83 -27.32 8.26 22.37
C THR A 83 -26.12 9.10 21.92
N ASP A 84 -25.15 9.33 22.80
CA ASP A 84 -23.91 10.01 22.44
C ASP A 84 -23.02 9.15 21.51
N ALA A 85 -22.08 9.79 20.79
CA ALA A 85 -21.33 9.15 19.72
C ALA A 85 -20.18 8.23 20.17
N ASN A 86 -19.90 8.13 21.48
CA ASN A 86 -18.59 7.67 21.97
C ASN A 86 -18.43 6.16 22.18
N SER A 87 -19.44 5.35 21.87
CA SER A 87 -19.34 3.87 21.95
C SER A 87 -20.22 3.18 20.90
N LEU A 88 -20.16 3.70 19.67
CA LEU A 88 -20.98 3.23 18.53
C LEU A 88 -20.91 1.70 18.34
N LYS A 89 -19.74 1.08 18.57
CA LYS A 89 -19.55 -0.35 18.39
C LYS A 89 -20.33 -1.16 19.42
N GLU A 90 -20.17 -0.81 20.70
CA GLU A 90 -20.82 -1.47 21.83
C GLU A 90 -22.34 -1.35 21.69
N TYR A 91 -22.83 -0.15 21.33
CA TYR A 91 -24.25 0.08 21.09
C TYR A 91 -24.81 -0.69 19.90
N LEU A 92 -24.09 -0.74 18.78
CA LEU A 92 -24.55 -1.51 17.63
C LEU A 92 -24.62 -3.00 17.94
N LEU A 93 -23.65 -3.55 18.70
CA LEU A 93 -23.69 -4.93 19.15
C LEU A 93 -24.86 -5.20 20.10
N GLU A 94 -25.13 -4.28 21.02
CA GLU A 94 -26.29 -4.34 21.92
C GLU A 94 -27.61 -4.33 21.14
N VAL A 95 -27.74 -3.43 20.15
CA VAL A 95 -28.91 -3.35 19.27
C VAL A 95 -29.12 -4.65 18.49
N ILE A 96 -28.07 -5.19 17.86
CA ILE A 96 -28.13 -6.47 17.14
C ILE A 96 -28.57 -7.61 18.06
N THR A 97 -27.99 -7.68 19.26
CA THR A 97 -28.29 -8.72 20.24
C THR A 97 -29.74 -8.62 20.70
N THR A 98 -30.23 -7.41 20.95
CA THR A 98 -31.61 -7.13 21.35
C THR A 98 -32.60 -7.53 20.26
N ILE A 99 -32.35 -7.16 18.99
CA ILE A 99 -33.22 -7.53 17.87
C ILE A 99 -33.33 -9.05 17.74
N LYS A 100 -32.20 -9.76 17.85
CA LYS A 100 -32.16 -11.23 17.79
C LYS A 100 -32.95 -11.85 18.94
N TYR A 101 -32.76 -11.34 20.15
CA TYR A 101 -33.48 -11.81 21.34
C TYR A 101 -35.01 -11.62 21.21
N CYS A 102 -35.44 -10.50 20.64
CA CYS A 102 -36.86 -10.21 20.39
C CYS A 102 -37.46 -11.00 19.20
N GLY A 103 -36.69 -11.85 18.52
CA GLY A 103 -37.17 -12.68 17.40
C GLY A 103 -37.06 -12.02 16.02
N GLY A 104 -36.44 -10.84 15.93
CA GLY A 104 -36.02 -10.21 14.69
C GLY A 104 -34.75 -10.83 14.12
N ARG A 105 -34.50 -10.61 12.83
CA ARG A 105 -33.33 -11.11 12.09
C ARG A 105 -32.63 -9.93 11.42
N PRO A 106 -31.59 -9.34 12.06
CA PRO A 106 -30.79 -8.30 11.43
C PRO A 106 -30.12 -8.83 10.17
N ILE A 107 -30.29 -8.13 9.04
CA ILE A 107 -29.71 -8.53 7.74
C ILE A 107 -28.79 -7.48 7.13
N SER A 108 -28.93 -6.20 7.50
CA SER A 108 -28.07 -5.14 7.00
C SER A 108 -27.92 -4.02 8.02
N ILE A 109 -26.80 -3.30 7.92
CA ILE A 109 -26.53 -2.07 8.65
C ILE A 109 -26.27 -0.98 7.59
N ILE A 110 -26.95 0.15 7.71
CA ILE A 110 -26.90 1.25 6.74
C ILE A 110 -26.58 2.53 7.51
N CYS A 111 -25.56 3.26 7.07
CA CYS A 111 -25.21 4.57 7.63
C CYS A 111 -24.52 5.43 6.57
N ASP A 112 -24.23 6.67 6.92
CA ASP A 112 -23.44 7.57 6.09
C ASP A 112 -21.94 7.19 6.06
N ASN A 113 -21.17 7.86 5.19
CA ASN A 113 -19.74 7.64 5.05
C ASN A 113 -18.90 8.60 5.91
N CYS A 114 -19.35 8.94 7.13
CA CYS A 114 -18.56 9.80 8.02
C CYS A 114 -17.35 9.07 8.63
N PRO A 115 -16.31 9.80 9.08
CA PRO A 115 -15.11 9.19 9.68
C PRO A 115 -15.39 8.29 10.89
N LEU A 116 -16.42 8.59 11.69
CA LEU A 116 -16.85 7.75 12.82
C LEU A 116 -17.31 6.37 12.34
N ASN A 117 -18.15 6.34 11.30
CA ASN A 117 -18.69 5.13 10.70
C ASN A 117 -17.63 4.31 9.97
N GLN A 118 -16.70 4.98 9.27
CA GLN A 118 -15.56 4.30 8.65
C GLN A 118 -14.67 3.57 9.66
N ARG A 119 -14.45 4.14 10.84
CA ARG A 119 -13.68 3.48 11.91
C ARG A 119 -14.41 2.21 12.39
N MET A 120 -15.74 2.23 12.44
CA MET A 120 -16.54 1.09 12.86
C MET A 120 -16.41 -0.11 11.89
N TYR A 121 -16.63 0.07 10.58
CA TYR A 121 -16.55 -1.06 9.62
C TYR A 121 -15.13 -1.58 9.42
N LYS A 122 -14.11 -0.71 9.50
CA LYS A 122 -12.70 -1.15 9.51
C LYS A 122 -12.39 -2.10 10.67
N ASN A 123 -13.11 -1.94 11.78
CA ASN A 123 -12.97 -2.76 12.99
C ASN A 123 -13.96 -3.95 13.07
N GLN A 124 -15.02 -3.96 12.24
CA GLN A 124 -16.10 -4.98 12.25
C GLN A 124 -16.12 -5.91 11.03
N LEU A 125 -15.35 -5.63 9.97
CA LEU A 125 -15.15 -6.62 8.92
C LEU A 125 -14.61 -7.90 9.60
N PRO A 126 -15.26 -9.06 9.41
CA PRO A 126 -14.75 -10.31 9.95
C PRO A 126 -13.31 -10.43 9.52
N SER A 127 -12.46 -10.87 10.45
CA SER A 127 -11.07 -11.17 10.15
C SER A 127 -11.01 -11.95 8.85
N LYS A 128 -10.50 -11.29 7.80
CA LYS A 128 -10.04 -11.87 6.53
C LYS A 128 -11.14 -12.26 5.53
N THR A 129 -11.67 -11.28 4.80
CA THR A 129 -11.83 -11.52 3.35
C THR A 129 -10.42 -11.68 2.75
N PRO A 130 -10.22 -12.48 1.70
CA PRO A 130 -8.91 -12.61 1.05
C PRO A 130 -8.33 -11.24 0.65
N LEU A 131 -9.20 -10.29 0.27
CA LEU A 131 -8.81 -8.89 0.02
C LEU A 131 -8.14 -8.22 1.23
N GLY A 132 -8.70 -8.38 2.44
CA GLY A 132 -8.12 -7.86 3.68
C GLY A 132 -6.86 -8.61 4.15
N MET A 133 -6.57 -9.79 3.56
CA MET A 133 -5.30 -10.49 3.75
C MET A 133 -4.21 -9.98 2.81
N THR A 134 -4.58 -9.45 1.64
CA THR A 134 -3.64 -8.86 0.68
C THR A 134 -3.38 -7.38 0.94
N LYS A 135 -2.38 -6.83 0.25
CA LYS A 135 -2.24 -5.38 0.08
C LYS A 135 -2.91 -4.89 -1.21
N LEU A 136 -3.53 -5.78 -1.99
CA LEU A 136 -4.11 -5.45 -3.28
C LEU A 136 -5.27 -4.48 -3.10
N THR A 137 -5.20 -3.39 -3.83
CA THR A 137 -6.27 -2.41 -3.95
C THR A 137 -6.77 -2.39 -5.39
N GLN A 138 -8.00 -1.92 -5.61
CA GLN A 138 -8.52 -1.70 -6.96
C GLN A 138 -7.61 -0.78 -7.78
N THR A 139 -6.96 0.20 -7.13
CA THR A 139 -5.98 1.10 -7.75
C THR A 139 -4.69 0.39 -8.17
N ALA A 140 -4.24 -0.63 -7.43
CA ALA A 140 -3.06 -1.41 -7.81
C ALA A 140 -3.32 -2.28 -9.05
N VAL A 141 -4.54 -2.80 -9.20
CA VAL A 141 -4.95 -3.62 -10.36
C VAL A 141 -5.32 -2.75 -11.57
N PHE A 142 -5.95 -1.60 -11.33
CA PHE A 142 -6.43 -0.67 -12.35
C PHE A 142 -5.86 0.75 -12.14
N PRO A 143 -4.55 0.95 -12.31
CA PRO A 143 -3.92 2.24 -12.08
C PRO A 143 -4.31 3.25 -13.18
N LYS A 144 -4.65 4.48 -12.76
CA LYS A 144 -4.78 5.62 -13.68
C LYS A 144 -3.43 5.96 -14.30
N VAL A 145 -3.41 6.69 -15.42
CA VAL A 145 -2.18 7.03 -16.18
C VAL A 145 -1.08 7.58 -15.27
N GLN A 146 -1.38 8.57 -14.43
CA GLN A 146 -0.43 9.18 -13.48
C GLN A 146 0.07 8.20 -12.42
N GLN A 147 -0.72 7.19 -12.07
CA GLN A 147 -0.41 6.21 -11.03
C GLN A 147 0.44 5.05 -11.53
N ARG A 148 0.61 4.88 -12.86
CA ARG A 148 1.39 3.79 -13.46
C ARG A 148 2.87 3.84 -13.13
N GLN A 149 3.39 5.00 -12.74
CA GLN A 149 4.77 5.18 -12.29
C GLN A 149 4.97 4.87 -10.79
N SER A 150 3.90 4.53 -10.07
CA SER A 150 3.95 4.29 -8.62
C SER A 150 4.51 2.91 -8.30
N VAL A 151 5.80 2.85 -7.94
CA VAL A 151 6.43 1.64 -7.38
C VAL A 151 5.64 1.08 -6.18
N PRO A 152 5.13 1.88 -5.23
CA PRO A 152 4.32 1.36 -4.13
C PRO A 152 3.07 0.59 -4.56
N LEU A 153 2.40 0.99 -5.64
CA LEU A 153 1.23 0.25 -6.17
C LEU A 153 1.65 -1.10 -6.75
N VAL A 154 2.75 -1.13 -7.50
CA VAL A 154 3.30 -2.38 -8.06
C VAL A 154 3.72 -3.34 -6.93
N CYS A 155 4.32 -2.81 -5.86
CA CYS A 155 4.68 -3.62 -4.69
C CYS A 155 3.47 -4.19 -3.94
N GLN A 156 2.25 -3.68 -4.13
CA GLN A 156 1.04 -4.32 -3.58
C GLN A 156 0.68 -5.59 -4.34
N VAL A 157 0.95 -5.62 -5.65
CA VAL A 157 0.72 -6.79 -6.51
C VAL A 157 1.74 -7.88 -6.19
N PHE A 158 3.02 -7.51 -6.12
CA PHE A 158 4.13 -8.43 -5.84
C PHE A 158 4.50 -8.44 -4.34
N ASP A 159 3.55 -8.87 -3.50
CA ASP A 159 3.74 -9.01 -2.04
C ASP A 159 3.47 -10.44 -1.58
N ASN A 160 4.16 -10.89 -0.52
CA ASN A 160 3.94 -12.20 0.09
C ASN A 160 2.49 -12.42 0.52
N LYS A 161 1.84 -11.37 1.01
CA LYS A 161 0.43 -11.43 1.42
C LYS A 161 -0.48 -11.70 0.24
N THR A 162 -0.15 -11.13 -0.92
CA THR A 162 -0.88 -11.36 -2.17
C THR A 162 -0.67 -12.79 -2.67
N VAL A 163 0.56 -13.29 -2.65
CA VAL A 163 0.87 -14.68 -2.96
C VAL A 163 0.09 -15.64 -2.05
N ALA A 164 0.15 -15.44 -0.73
CA ALA A 164 -0.51 -16.32 0.23
C ALA A 164 -2.03 -16.33 0.05
N ALA A 165 -2.63 -15.21 -0.35
CA ALA A 165 -4.06 -15.15 -0.66
C ALA A 165 -4.41 -15.91 -1.94
N PHE A 166 -3.53 -15.92 -2.94
CA PHE A 166 -3.73 -16.69 -4.18
C PHE A 166 -3.62 -18.20 -3.96
N GLU A 167 -2.93 -18.62 -2.91
CA GLU A 167 -2.80 -20.03 -2.53
C GLU A 167 -3.90 -20.52 -1.59
N MET A 168 -4.88 -19.67 -1.25
CA MET A 168 -6.01 -20.10 -0.43
C MET A 168 -6.96 -20.97 -1.24
N ASP A 169 -7.30 -22.15 -0.71
CA ASP A 169 -8.12 -23.19 -1.37
C ASP A 169 -9.48 -22.72 -1.91
N ASN A 170 -9.99 -21.59 -1.42
CA ASN A 170 -11.30 -21.05 -1.80
C ASN A 170 -11.26 -20.08 -2.99
N LEU A 171 -10.08 -19.82 -3.59
CA LEU A 171 -9.93 -18.94 -4.73
C LEU A 171 -9.20 -19.65 -5.87
N GLU A 172 -9.92 -19.87 -6.98
CA GLU A 172 -9.31 -20.44 -8.18
C GLU A 172 -8.56 -19.37 -8.98
N PHE A 173 -7.23 -19.36 -8.85
CA PHE A 173 -6.34 -18.63 -9.73
C PHE A 173 -5.65 -19.58 -10.71
N GLN A 174 -5.35 -19.08 -11.90
CA GLN A 174 -4.52 -19.81 -12.86
C GLN A 174 -3.14 -20.10 -12.22
N PRO A 175 -2.69 -21.37 -12.17
CA PRO A 175 -1.43 -21.73 -11.51
C PRO A 175 -0.24 -20.91 -12.01
N GLY A 176 -0.18 -20.66 -13.32
CA GLY A 176 0.87 -19.85 -13.92
C GLY A 176 0.90 -18.39 -13.45
N THR A 177 -0.24 -17.82 -13.05
CA THR A 177 -0.28 -16.46 -12.46
C THR A 177 0.33 -16.46 -11.07
N VAL A 178 -0.01 -17.45 -10.25
CA VAL A 178 0.52 -17.57 -8.88
C VAL A 178 2.03 -17.77 -8.92
N GLU A 179 2.51 -18.66 -9.80
CA GLU A 179 3.94 -18.89 -10.03
C GLU A 179 4.66 -17.62 -10.51
N PHE A 180 4.07 -16.90 -11.47
CA PHE A 180 4.66 -15.67 -11.98
C PHE A 180 4.78 -14.59 -10.90
N VAL A 181 3.72 -14.37 -10.11
CA VAL A 181 3.74 -13.37 -9.03
C VAL A 181 4.75 -13.76 -7.95
N LYS A 182 4.86 -15.05 -7.59
CA LYS A 182 5.91 -15.55 -6.69
C LYS A 182 7.31 -15.28 -7.23
N LEU A 183 7.52 -15.58 -8.50
CA LEU A 183 8.82 -15.42 -9.17
C LEU A 183 9.28 -13.97 -9.18
N ILE A 184 8.42 -13.04 -9.60
CA ILE A 184 8.74 -11.61 -9.63
C ILE A 184 8.87 -11.03 -8.21
N THR A 185 8.02 -11.45 -7.27
CA THR A 185 8.14 -11.06 -5.84
C THR A 185 9.48 -11.49 -5.28
N SER A 186 9.95 -12.69 -5.62
CA SER A 186 11.25 -13.20 -5.17
C SER A 186 12.39 -12.40 -5.77
N TRP A 187 12.38 -12.21 -7.08
CA TRP A 187 13.39 -11.41 -7.78
C TRP A 187 13.50 -10.00 -7.18
N PHE A 188 12.38 -9.29 -7.02
CA PHE A 188 12.38 -7.91 -6.54
C PHE A 188 12.97 -7.81 -5.13
N LYS A 189 12.64 -8.75 -4.24
CA LYS A 189 13.21 -8.78 -2.88
C LYS A 189 14.71 -9.00 -2.87
N MET A 190 15.19 -9.90 -3.73
CA MET A 190 16.62 -10.23 -3.83
C MET A 190 17.43 -9.08 -4.42
N MET A 191 16.88 -8.35 -5.39
CA MET A 191 17.52 -7.19 -6.02
C MET A 191 17.43 -5.92 -5.15
N ASN A 192 16.45 -5.83 -4.26
CA ASN A 192 16.16 -4.64 -3.47
C ASN A 192 16.58 -4.76 -1.99
N VAL A 193 17.69 -5.44 -1.73
CA VAL A 193 18.26 -5.56 -0.37
C VAL A 193 19.02 -4.28 0.00
N LYS A 194 18.48 -3.52 0.96
CA LYS A 194 18.98 -2.20 1.37
C LYS A 194 19.81 -2.21 2.65
N ASP A 195 19.71 -3.25 3.47
CA ASP A 195 20.40 -3.33 4.75
C ASP A 195 20.76 -4.76 5.14
N ARG A 196 21.67 -4.87 6.09
CA ARG A 196 22.23 -6.15 6.53
C ARG A 196 21.29 -7.05 7.31
N TYR A 197 20.25 -6.52 7.94
CA TYR A 197 19.55 -7.21 9.03
C TYR A 197 18.06 -7.42 8.75
N SER A 198 17.53 -6.82 7.68
CA SER A 198 16.12 -6.96 7.27
C SER A 198 15.71 -8.41 7.12
N TYR A 199 16.55 -9.28 6.56
CA TYR A 199 16.24 -10.70 6.40
C TYR A 199 15.97 -11.41 7.73
N PHE A 200 16.74 -11.09 8.78
CA PHE A 200 16.54 -11.62 10.12
C PHE A 200 15.29 -11.04 10.78
N LYS A 201 15.14 -9.70 10.74
CA LYS A 201 13.99 -9.00 11.35
C LYS A 201 12.66 -9.44 10.74
N LEU A 202 12.63 -9.63 9.42
CA LEU A 202 11.43 -9.99 8.67
C LEU A 202 11.27 -11.50 8.45
N LYS A 203 12.25 -12.31 8.88
CA LYS A 203 12.31 -13.76 8.63
C LYS A 203 12.12 -14.10 7.14
N ASP A 204 12.84 -13.38 6.28
CA ASP A 204 12.72 -13.46 4.81
C ASP A 204 14.10 -13.65 4.18
N ASP A 205 14.46 -14.90 3.89
CA ASP A 205 15.74 -15.34 3.33
C ASP A 205 16.10 -14.63 2.02
N LYS A 206 15.09 -14.27 1.23
CA LYS A 206 15.24 -13.55 -0.04
C LYS A 206 15.78 -12.14 0.12
N ARG A 207 15.81 -11.61 1.34
CA ARG A 207 16.33 -10.27 1.65
C ARG A 207 17.74 -10.30 2.23
N GLU A 208 18.40 -11.46 2.23
CA GLU A 208 19.74 -11.57 2.79
C GLU A 208 20.77 -10.85 1.88
N PRO A 209 21.73 -10.11 2.47
CA PRO A 209 22.86 -9.58 1.71
C PRO A 209 23.57 -10.68 0.92
N TRP A 210 23.99 -10.37 -0.30
CA TRP A 210 24.66 -11.32 -1.17
C TRP A 210 26.08 -11.57 -0.66
N LYS A 211 26.50 -12.83 -0.58
CA LYS A 211 27.85 -13.24 -0.14
C LYS A 211 28.47 -14.18 -1.17
N PHE A 212 29.76 -14.45 -1.06
CA PHE A 212 30.47 -15.35 -1.96
C PHE A 212 29.79 -16.74 -2.02
N ASN A 213 29.69 -17.34 -3.22
CA ASN A 213 29.05 -18.65 -3.48
C ASN A 213 27.54 -18.74 -3.12
N TYR A 214 26.77 -17.68 -3.40
CA TYR A 214 25.36 -17.62 -3.00
C TYR A 214 24.39 -18.38 -3.91
N GLU A 215 23.50 -19.15 -3.28
CA GLU A 215 22.29 -19.69 -3.91
C GLU A 215 21.39 -18.60 -4.52
N SER A 216 21.48 -17.35 -4.06
CA SER A 216 20.76 -16.23 -4.68
C SER A 216 21.16 -16.00 -6.13
N PHE A 217 22.43 -16.17 -6.50
CA PHE A 217 22.86 -15.96 -7.89
C PHE A 217 22.25 -17.01 -8.80
N LYS A 218 22.33 -18.29 -8.41
CA LYS A 218 21.70 -19.40 -9.16
C LYS A 218 20.19 -19.19 -9.32
N LYS A 219 19.51 -18.75 -8.26
CA LYS A 219 18.07 -18.43 -8.31
C LYS A 219 17.78 -17.26 -9.27
N LEU A 220 18.59 -16.21 -9.26
CA LEU A 220 18.43 -15.06 -10.17
C LEU A 220 18.71 -15.45 -11.63
N GLU A 221 19.73 -16.27 -11.88
CA GLU A 221 20.01 -16.81 -13.21
C GLU A 221 18.87 -17.69 -13.73
N PHE A 222 18.31 -18.56 -12.87
CA PHE A 222 17.12 -19.32 -13.20
C PHE A 222 15.95 -18.41 -13.59
N ILE A 223 15.72 -17.34 -12.82
CA ILE A 223 14.67 -16.35 -13.11
C ILE A 223 14.92 -15.68 -14.46
N CYS A 224 16.16 -15.27 -14.76
CA CYS A 224 16.54 -14.73 -16.08
C CYS A 224 16.20 -15.72 -17.20
N ASN A 225 16.54 -16.99 -17.05
CA ASN A 225 16.25 -18.02 -18.05
C ASN A 225 14.73 -18.19 -18.28
N VAL A 226 13.93 -18.14 -17.22
CA VAL A 226 12.46 -18.18 -17.33
C VAL A 226 11.92 -16.95 -18.08
N VAL A 227 12.47 -15.77 -17.83
CA VAL A 227 12.06 -14.53 -18.52
C VAL A 227 12.48 -14.53 -19.99
N SER A 228 13.70 -14.98 -20.30
CA SER A 228 14.23 -15.08 -21.67
C SER A 228 13.49 -16.11 -22.53
N THR A 229 13.08 -17.24 -21.96
CA THR A 229 12.38 -18.31 -22.70
C THR A 229 10.91 -18.02 -22.96
N ARG A 230 10.33 -17.02 -22.29
CA ARG A 230 8.93 -16.59 -22.49
C ARG A 230 8.79 -15.47 -23.55
N GLN A 231 9.81 -15.28 -24.38
CA GLN A 231 9.82 -14.32 -25.49
C GLN A 231 9.09 -14.86 -26.74
N ASP A 232 8.21 -14.00 -27.28
CA ASP A 232 7.50 -13.98 -28.57
C ASP A 232 7.06 -15.28 -29.30
N THR A 233 5.74 -15.44 -29.47
CA THR A 233 5.11 -16.35 -30.47
C THR A 233 4.21 -15.58 -31.45
N GLY A 234 4.44 -14.28 -31.67
CA GLY A 234 3.89 -13.53 -32.79
C GLY A 234 2.44 -13.05 -32.67
N LYS A 235 1.74 -13.26 -31.54
CA LYS A 235 0.41 -12.66 -31.30
C LYS A 235 0.49 -11.54 -30.27
N ARG A 236 -0.11 -10.37 -30.55
CA ARG A 236 -0.34 -9.30 -29.56
C ARG A 236 -1.15 -9.86 -28.41
N CYS A 237 -0.48 -10.16 -27.31
CA CYS A 237 -1.08 -10.41 -26.02
C CYS A 237 -0.44 -9.42 -25.04
N HIS A 238 -1.18 -9.02 -24.00
CA HIS A 238 -0.75 -8.11 -22.94
C HIS A 238 0.40 -8.75 -22.12
N LYS A 239 1.58 -8.89 -22.75
CA LYS A 239 2.77 -9.59 -22.27
C LYS A 239 3.92 -8.60 -22.06
N LEU A 240 4.95 -9.05 -21.35
CA LEU A 240 6.21 -8.33 -21.19
C LEU A 240 6.80 -8.05 -22.58
N THR A 241 7.15 -6.79 -22.87
CA THR A 241 7.78 -6.45 -24.15
C THR A 241 9.19 -7.06 -24.21
N LYS A 242 9.68 -7.34 -25.43
CA LYS A 242 11.07 -7.80 -25.62
C LYS A 242 12.08 -6.87 -24.94
N PHE A 243 11.91 -5.56 -25.13
CA PHE A 243 12.73 -4.54 -24.48
C PHE A 243 12.72 -4.65 -22.95
N THR A 244 11.54 -4.81 -22.32
CA THR A 244 11.46 -4.96 -20.86
C THR A 244 12.07 -6.28 -20.39
N ALA A 245 11.91 -7.36 -21.14
CA ALA A 245 12.53 -8.65 -20.83
C ALA A 245 14.05 -8.58 -20.92
N ASP A 246 14.58 -7.96 -21.96
CA ASP A 246 16.01 -7.79 -22.17
C ASP A 246 16.61 -6.88 -21.08
N ALA A 247 15.96 -5.76 -20.78
CA ALA A 247 16.36 -4.86 -19.69
C ALA A 247 16.38 -5.57 -18.33
N PHE A 248 15.39 -6.41 -18.04
CA PHE A 248 15.34 -7.23 -16.83
C PHE A 248 16.54 -8.18 -16.73
N VAL A 249 16.84 -8.89 -17.82
CA VAL A 249 17.93 -9.88 -17.88
C VAL A 249 19.29 -9.18 -17.75
N VAL A 250 19.51 -8.11 -18.52
CA VAL A 250 20.75 -7.32 -18.48
C VAL A 250 20.98 -6.75 -17.10
N THR A 251 19.97 -6.10 -16.50
CA THR A 251 20.09 -5.53 -15.15
C THR A 251 20.46 -6.60 -14.13
N THR A 252 19.79 -7.75 -14.17
CA THR A 252 20.03 -8.84 -13.22
C THR A 252 21.43 -9.44 -13.39
N LYS A 253 21.84 -9.74 -14.63
CA LYS A 253 23.17 -10.28 -14.93
C LYS A 253 24.28 -9.30 -14.56
N PHE A 254 24.10 -8.02 -14.84
CA PHE A 254 25.04 -6.97 -14.43
C PHE A 254 25.22 -6.95 -12.91
N ASN A 255 24.13 -6.98 -12.14
CA ASN A 255 24.19 -6.98 -10.68
C ASN A 255 24.94 -8.23 -10.16
N ILE A 256 24.72 -9.40 -10.75
CA ILE A 256 25.43 -10.63 -10.39
C ILE A 256 26.93 -10.51 -10.71
N ALA A 257 27.29 -10.05 -11.91
CA ALA A 257 28.68 -9.90 -12.33
C ALA A 257 29.43 -8.90 -11.44
N ALA A 258 28.87 -7.70 -11.25
CA ALA A 258 29.45 -6.68 -10.38
C ALA A 258 29.59 -7.17 -8.93
N SER A 259 28.60 -7.90 -8.42
CA SER A 259 28.67 -8.46 -7.07
C SER A 259 29.70 -9.57 -6.94
N THR A 260 29.83 -10.43 -7.96
CA THR A 260 30.85 -11.49 -8.00
C THR A 260 32.24 -10.88 -7.92
N GLU A 261 32.51 -9.83 -8.69
CA GLU A 261 33.79 -9.12 -8.69
C GLU A 261 34.08 -8.50 -7.30
N LEU A 262 33.10 -7.80 -6.71
CA LEU A 262 33.26 -7.21 -5.37
C LEU A 262 33.54 -8.27 -4.30
N LEU A 263 32.88 -9.42 -4.36
CA LEU A 263 33.02 -10.49 -3.37
C LEU A 263 34.30 -11.30 -3.56
N SER A 264 34.74 -11.49 -4.80
CA SER A 264 35.90 -12.33 -5.14
C SER A 264 37.18 -11.50 -5.13
N ASP A 265 37.26 -10.51 -5.99
CA ASP A 265 38.51 -9.83 -6.34
C ASP A 265 38.82 -8.71 -5.33
N HIS A 266 37.76 -8.10 -4.78
CA HIS A 266 37.88 -7.06 -3.76
C HIS A 266 37.60 -7.54 -2.33
N ASN A 267 37.37 -8.84 -2.12
CA ASN A 267 37.16 -9.46 -0.80
C ASN A 267 36.10 -8.77 0.08
N PHE A 268 35.04 -8.20 -0.52
CA PHE A 268 33.93 -7.69 0.26
C PHE A 268 33.21 -8.85 0.98
N ARG A 269 32.84 -8.63 2.24
CA ARG A 269 32.13 -9.66 3.02
C ARG A 269 30.71 -9.91 2.52
N TYR A 270 30.07 -8.90 1.96
CA TYR A 270 28.72 -8.96 1.40
C TYR A 270 28.47 -7.77 0.46
N VAL A 271 27.44 -7.90 -0.38
CA VAL A 271 26.93 -6.83 -1.26
C VAL A 271 25.44 -6.58 -0.98
N LEU A 272 25.05 -5.29 -1.03
CA LEU A 272 23.66 -4.84 -0.92
C LEU A 272 23.20 -4.37 -2.31
N PRO A 273 22.54 -5.22 -3.11
CA PRO A 273 22.22 -4.96 -4.52
C PRO A 273 21.39 -3.70 -4.77
N ALA A 274 20.65 -3.19 -3.77
CA ALA A 274 19.92 -1.94 -3.93
C ALA A 274 20.82 -0.72 -4.19
N VAL A 275 22.14 -0.82 -3.98
CA VAL A 275 23.10 0.25 -4.32
C VAL A 275 23.24 0.48 -5.82
N PHE A 276 22.92 -0.53 -6.63
CA PHE A 276 23.01 -0.46 -8.09
C PHE A 276 21.76 0.15 -8.75
N SER A 277 20.80 0.65 -7.96
CA SER A 277 19.59 1.32 -8.47
C SER A 277 19.69 2.84 -8.41
N GLN A 278 18.76 3.51 -9.11
CA GLN A 278 18.68 4.97 -9.12
C GLN A 278 17.89 5.54 -7.93
N ASP A 279 17.34 4.70 -7.03
CA ASP A 279 16.57 5.10 -5.85
C ASP A 279 17.29 6.15 -4.97
N PRO A 280 18.60 6.04 -4.67
CA PRO A 280 19.28 7.03 -3.83
C PRO A 280 19.26 8.43 -4.46
N ARG A 281 19.42 8.50 -5.79
CA ARG A 281 19.40 9.74 -6.55
C ARG A 281 17.99 10.35 -6.59
N GLU A 282 16.97 9.53 -6.81
CA GLU A 282 15.56 10.00 -6.75
C GLU A 282 15.18 10.51 -5.36
N LYS A 283 15.69 9.85 -4.31
CA LYS A 283 15.49 10.29 -2.93
C LYS A 283 16.13 11.66 -2.69
N PHE A 284 17.34 11.89 -3.20
CA PHE A 284 17.99 13.19 -3.15
C PHE A 284 17.14 14.26 -3.85
N PHE A 285 16.72 14.05 -5.10
CA PHE A 285 15.87 15.00 -5.82
C PHE A 285 14.52 15.24 -5.12
N ARG A 286 13.93 14.23 -4.48
CA ARG A 286 12.73 14.42 -3.68
C ARG A 286 12.99 15.31 -2.46
N GLN A 287 14.10 15.11 -1.76
CA GLN A 287 14.48 15.92 -0.60
C GLN A 287 14.79 17.36 -1.00
N ALA A 288 15.50 17.57 -2.11
CA ALA A 288 15.74 18.88 -2.68
C ALA A 288 14.42 19.61 -2.95
N ARG A 289 13.49 19.00 -3.71
CA ARG A 289 12.16 19.57 -3.98
C ARG A 289 11.35 19.90 -2.73
N GLN A 290 11.51 19.13 -1.66
CA GLN A 290 10.83 19.40 -0.38
C GLN A 290 11.42 20.58 0.39
N ARG A 291 12.72 20.87 0.22
CA ARG A 291 13.40 21.98 0.90
C ARG A 291 13.03 23.34 0.30
N PHE A 292 12.87 23.42 -1.02
CA PHE A 292 12.74 24.70 -1.71
C PHE A 292 11.30 25.19 -1.89
N GLY A 293 10.27 24.38 -1.59
CA GLY A 293 8.88 24.84 -1.45
C GLY A 293 8.21 25.49 -2.68
N ALA A 294 8.93 25.70 -3.79
CA ALA A 294 8.49 26.44 -4.98
C ALA A 294 8.00 25.53 -6.11
N THR A 295 7.45 26.12 -7.18
CA THR A 295 6.96 25.41 -8.38
C THR A 295 8.08 24.80 -9.22
N PRO A 296 7.82 23.74 -10.02
CA PRO A 296 8.85 22.93 -10.69
C PRO A 296 9.90 23.71 -11.51
N ASP A 297 9.51 24.82 -12.13
CA ASP A 297 10.38 25.55 -13.08
C ASP A 297 11.40 26.47 -12.40
N GLU A 298 11.13 26.95 -11.17
CA GLU A 298 12.09 27.73 -10.37
C GLU A 298 13.05 26.82 -9.58
N GLN A 299 12.65 25.55 -9.38
CA GLN A 299 13.41 24.55 -8.61
C GLN A 299 14.69 24.08 -9.31
N ASP A 300 14.70 23.98 -10.63
CA ASP A 300 15.86 23.41 -11.36
C ASP A 300 17.06 24.37 -11.37
N LEU A 301 16.83 25.68 -11.40
CA LEU A 301 17.87 26.71 -11.38
C LEU A 301 18.51 26.91 -10.00
N GLU A 302 17.71 26.99 -8.92
CA GLU A 302 18.23 27.09 -7.55
C GLU A 302 18.92 25.79 -7.11
N MET A 303 18.39 24.62 -7.48
CA MET A 303 19.01 23.33 -7.15
C MET A 303 20.37 23.14 -7.84
N LEU A 304 20.55 23.63 -9.07
CA LEU A 304 21.85 23.63 -9.76
C LEU A 304 22.85 24.61 -9.13
N GLN A 305 22.37 25.75 -8.64
CA GLN A 305 23.19 26.72 -7.91
C GLN A 305 23.68 26.19 -6.54
N ASP A 306 22.84 25.46 -5.81
CA ASP A 306 23.24 24.85 -4.52
C ASP A 306 24.17 23.64 -4.70
N ILE A 307 23.99 22.83 -5.75
CA ILE A 307 24.95 21.75 -6.09
C ILE A 307 26.33 22.32 -6.46
N THR A 308 26.39 23.55 -6.97
CA THR A 308 27.64 24.22 -7.33
C THR A 308 28.26 25.03 -6.18
N THR A 309 27.49 25.43 -5.15
CA THR A 309 27.99 26.19 -3.98
C THR A 309 28.19 25.34 -2.72
N GLU A 310 27.52 24.20 -2.58
CA GLU A 310 27.80 23.20 -1.56
C GLU A 310 29.08 22.45 -1.97
N ASN A 311 30.24 23.07 -1.66
CA ASN A 311 31.61 22.58 -1.88
C ASN A 311 31.61 21.08 -2.20
N THR A 312 31.91 20.74 -3.45
CA THR A 312 32.18 19.37 -3.90
C THR A 312 33.09 18.65 -2.91
N GLU A 313 34.00 19.35 -2.23
CA GLU A 313 34.84 18.84 -1.14
C GLU A 313 34.07 18.28 0.08
N ASN A 314 32.93 18.84 0.50
CA ASN A 314 32.14 18.38 1.64
C ASN A 314 31.24 17.17 1.31
N LEU A 315 30.71 17.11 0.08
CA LEU A 315 30.02 15.91 -0.42
C LEU A 315 31.00 14.76 -0.69
N ILE A 316 32.23 15.08 -1.11
CA ILE A 316 33.33 14.14 -1.31
C ILE A 316 33.90 13.61 0.03
N GLN A 317 34.02 14.46 1.06
CA GLN A 317 34.51 14.05 2.39
C GLN A 317 33.49 13.22 3.20
N SER A 318 32.19 13.42 2.99
CA SER A 318 31.15 12.71 3.75
C SER A 318 30.83 11.30 3.23
N ASN A 319 31.32 10.92 2.05
CA ASN A 319 31.10 9.59 1.46
C ASN A 319 32.32 9.09 0.64
N ASN A 320 33.46 8.86 1.31
CA ASN A 320 34.60 8.15 0.72
C ASN A 320 34.20 6.81 0.05
N CYS A 321 33.11 6.19 0.50
CA CYS A 321 32.59 4.94 -0.04
C CYS A 321 31.88 5.08 -1.41
N LEU A 322 31.54 6.29 -1.89
CA LEU A 322 30.90 6.49 -3.21
C LEU A 322 31.93 6.68 -4.33
N LYS A 323 33.06 7.34 -4.04
CA LYS A 323 34.11 7.66 -5.02
C LYS A 323 34.70 6.37 -5.62
N ASP A 324 35.04 5.42 -4.76
CA ASP A 324 35.56 4.12 -5.18
C ASP A 324 34.51 3.26 -5.91
N LYS A 325 33.22 3.44 -5.59
CA LYS A 325 32.11 2.67 -6.20
C LYS A 325 31.72 3.16 -7.60
N ILE A 326 31.76 4.48 -7.83
CA ILE A 326 31.41 5.06 -9.14
C ILE A 326 32.55 4.81 -10.15
N ILE A 327 33.80 4.97 -9.72
CA ILE A 327 34.98 4.69 -10.55
C ILE A 327 35.01 3.20 -10.95
N PHE A 328 34.70 2.30 -10.01
CA PHE A 328 34.65 0.86 -10.28
C PHE A 328 33.58 0.45 -11.30
N VAL A 329 32.37 1.00 -11.22
CA VAL A 329 31.28 0.68 -12.17
C VAL A 329 31.61 1.19 -13.57
N ALA A 330 32.21 2.38 -13.70
CA ALA A 330 32.62 2.93 -14.98
C ALA A 330 33.74 2.08 -15.62
N ASP A 331 34.80 1.77 -14.88
CA ASP A 331 35.95 0.97 -15.35
C ASP A 331 35.53 -0.48 -15.72
N PHE A 332 34.58 -1.07 -14.99
CA PHE A 332 33.99 -2.37 -15.34
C PHE A 332 33.21 -2.33 -16.65
N LEU A 333 32.39 -1.29 -16.87
CA LEU A 333 31.62 -1.13 -18.11
C LEU A 333 32.54 -0.93 -19.33
N THR A 334 33.60 -0.13 -19.18
CA THR A 334 34.59 0.09 -20.24
C THR A 334 35.35 -1.19 -20.57
N ARG A 335 35.70 -2.03 -19.60
CA ARG A 335 36.48 -3.27 -19.87
C ARG A 335 35.65 -4.42 -20.45
N GLN A 336 34.37 -4.54 -20.08
CA GLN A 336 33.53 -5.67 -20.50
C GLN A 336 32.73 -5.41 -21.79
N TYR A 337 32.41 -4.15 -22.13
CA TYR A 337 31.59 -3.84 -23.31
C TYR A 337 32.39 -3.35 -24.54
N HIS A 338 33.67 -3.00 -24.39
CA HIS A 338 34.53 -2.64 -25.51
C HIS A 338 34.76 -3.75 -26.57
N PRO A 339 34.70 -5.07 -26.26
CA PRO A 339 34.82 -6.11 -27.29
C PRO A 339 33.55 -6.33 -28.13
N HIS A 340 32.43 -5.66 -27.80
CA HIS A 340 31.13 -5.87 -28.45
C HIS A 340 30.67 -4.71 -29.33
N LEU A 341 31.46 -3.63 -29.41
CA LEU A 341 31.28 -2.55 -30.36
C LEU A 341 32.19 -2.83 -31.57
N GLY A 342 31.58 -2.96 -32.75
CA GLY A 342 32.32 -3.19 -34.00
C GLY A 342 33.28 -2.04 -34.29
N ASN A 343 34.36 -2.35 -35.00
CA ASN A 343 35.47 -1.42 -35.31
C ASN A 343 35.07 -0.14 -36.08
N ASP A 344 33.81 0.04 -36.45
CA ASP A 344 33.32 1.22 -37.17
C ASP A 344 32.79 2.34 -36.25
N ASP A 345 32.63 2.07 -34.95
CA ASP A 345 32.15 3.06 -33.96
C ASP A 345 33.25 3.52 -32.98
N ALA A 346 34.52 3.26 -33.31
CA ALA A 346 35.66 3.53 -32.42
C ALA A 346 35.90 5.03 -32.14
N ASP A 347 35.33 5.93 -32.94
CA ASP A 347 35.39 7.39 -32.71
C ASP A 347 34.32 7.87 -31.70
N ASP A 348 33.24 7.11 -31.45
CA ASP A 348 32.22 7.45 -30.45
C ASP A 348 32.58 6.93 -29.04
N ALA A 349 33.62 6.10 -28.92
CA ALA A 349 34.07 5.54 -27.65
C ALA A 349 34.99 6.47 -26.83
N GLN A 350 35.39 7.63 -27.36
CA GLN A 350 36.13 8.65 -26.62
C GLN A 350 35.25 9.59 -25.77
N ASP A 351 33.92 9.51 -25.89
CA ASP A 351 32.98 10.38 -25.16
C ASP A 351 32.50 9.83 -23.80
N PHE A 352 33.06 8.72 -23.32
CA PHE A 352 32.90 8.30 -21.91
C PHE A 352 33.97 8.89 -20.97
N THR A 353 34.58 10.01 -21.37
CA THR A 353 35.09 10.96 -20.40
C THR A 353 33.87 11.52 -19.68
N VAL A 354 33.84 11.48 -18.34
CA VAL A 354 32.88 12.30 -17.57
C VAL A 354 33.22 13.75 -17.88
N SER A 355 32.72 14.25 -19.01
CA SER A 355 32.73 15.65 -19.36
C SER A 355 31.75 16.32 -18.43
N SER A 356 32.31 17.09 -17.51
CA SER A 356 31.61 18.17 -16.83
C SER A 356 31.54 19.40 -17.72
N ASP A 357 31.30 19.27 -19.03
CA ASP A 357 31.12 20.42 -19.92
C ASP A 357 29.65 20.71 -20.12
N TYR A 358 29.17 21.64 -19.29
CA TYR A 358 28.00 22.45 -19.61
C TYR A 358 28.35 23.34 -20.79
N THR A 359 27.99 22.93 -22.00
CA THR A 359 27.92 23.87 -23.13
C THR A 359 26.66 23.64 -23.94
N TYR A 360 25.74 24.60 -23.82
CA TYR A 360 24.52 24.69 -24.60
C TYR A 360 24.83 25.05 -26.06
N HIS A 361 24.08 24.45 -26.99
CA HIS A 361 23.69 25.14 -28.22
C HIS A 361 22.16 25.09 -28.36
N PHE A 362 21.63 26.27 -28.70
CA PHE A 362 20.24 26.75 -28.54
C PHE A 362 19.13 25.92 -29.19
#